data_AF-A0A7S2I5U1-F1
#
_entry.id   AF-A0A7S2I5U1-F1
#
_cell.length_a   1.000
_cell.length_b   1.000
_cell.length_c   1.000
_cell.angle_alpha   90.00
_cell.angle_beta   90.00
_cell.angle_gamma   90.00
#
_symmetry.space_group_name_H-M   'P 1'
#
loop_
_entity.id
_entity.type
_entity.pdbx_description
1 polymer ?
#
loop_
_entity_poly.entity_id
_entity_poly.type
_entity_poly.pdbx_seq_one_letter_code
_entity_poly.pdbx_strand_id
1 'polypeptide(L)'
;EQLVLSHHLNVFHLDADVVALANPYPLFKGPLAEHSLIFQSDGPFANAGVFYVQHVNRGDGAAWVIEELNRRIDRFTERPESVRTLPNSRWSTPPHFANADEQANLNDVIASSLLGKPTFSAGVEFYEARFKRQFAGKRCSGAAGERRASQGDAECKGVMEARRLMNDHTWQHRMIEGDVGPAKRKLRMDSHSQASRGLARLCNGWSG
;
A
#
# COMPACT_ATOMS: atom_id res chain seq x y z
N GLU A 1 -5.33 -2.83 -20.79
CA GLU A 1 -4.03 -3.09 -21.46
C GLU A 1 -2.95 -2.32 -20.69
N GLN A 2 -1.86 -2.93 -20.24
CA GLN A 2 -0.85 -2.27 -19.41
C GLN A 2 0.20 -1.58 -20.28
N LEU A 3 -0.14 -0.37 -20.75
CA LEU A 3 0.61 0.39 -21.76
C LEU A 3 2.09 0.56 -21.44
N VAL A 4 2.43 0.79 -20.17
CA VAL A 4 3.80 1.05 -19.71
C VAL A 4 4.73 -0.15 -19.98
N LEU A 5 4.22 -1.35 -19.71
CA LEU A 5 4.98 -2.59 -19.77
C LEU A 5 5.00 -3.21 -21.16
N SER A 6 3.96 -2.95 -21.97
CA SER A 6 3.88 -3.45 -23.35
C SER A 6 4.68 -2.61 -24.34
N HIS A 7 4.88 -1.32 -24.07
CA HIS A 7 5.53 -0.39 -25.00
C HIS A 7 6.92 0.07 -24.54
N HIS A 8 7.47 -0.51 -23.47
CA HIS A 8 8.78 -0.17 -22.91
C HIS A 8 8.94 1.34 -22.64
N LEU A 9 7.87 1.97 -22.15
CA LEU A 9 7.84 3.41 -21.91
C LEU A 9 8.38 3.71 -20.51
N ASN A 10 9.23 4.72 -20.43
CA ASN A 10 9.54 5.33 -19.14
C ASN A 10 8.39 6.26 -18.75
N VAL A 11 7.93 6.20 -17.51
CA VAL A 11 6.79 6.96 -17.01
C VAL A 11 7.21 7.86 -15.88
N PHE A 12 6.86 9.13 -15.98
CA PHE A 12 6.96 10.07 -14.87
C PHE A 12 5.55 10.40 -14.39
N HIS A 13 5.22 9.95 -13.18
CA HIS A 13 3.95 10.18 -12.53
C HIS A 13 4.05 11.37 -11.58
N LEU A 14 3.05 12.24 -11.63
CA LEU A 14 2.89 13.43 -10.81
C LEU A 14 1.42 13.59 -10.43
N ASP A 15 1.14 13.81 -9.15
CA ASP A 15 -0.17 14.28 -8.69
C ASP A 15 -0.47 15.67 -9.26
N ALA A 16 -1.76 15.98 -9.36
CA ALA A 16 -2.23 17.25 -9.93
C ALA A 16 -1.86 18.48 -9.08
N ASP A 17 -1.49 18.28 -7.82
CA ASP A 17 -1.05 19.32 -6.89
C ASP A 17 0.49 19.47 -6.85
N VAL A 18 1.21 18.80 -7.74
CA VAL A 18 2.67 18.92 -7.85
C VAL A 18 3.07 20.03 -8.81
N VAL A 19 4.00 20.88 -8.39
CA VAL A 19 4.63 21.90 -9.22
C VAL A 19 6.08 21.53 -9.51
N ALA A 20 6.43 21.35 -10.78
CA ALA A 20 7.80 21.10 -11.22
C ALA A 20 8.56 22.43 -11.41
N LEU A 21 9.53 22.69 -10.53
CA LEU A 21 10.36 23.91 -10.58
C LEU A 21 11.65 23.75 -11.40
N ALA A 22 12.03 22.51 -11.71
CA ALA A 22 13.23 22.19 -12.47
C ALA A 22 13.02 20.90 -13.28
N ASN A 23 13.83 20.72 -14.32
CA ASN A 23 13.84 19.47 -15.09
C ASN A 23 14.43 18.33 -14.23
N PRO A 24 13.66 17.26 -13.92
CA PRO A 24 14.14 16.17 -13.07
C PRO A 24 14.92 15.10 -13.85
N TYR A 25 14.87 15.08 -15.18
CA TYR A 25 15.51 14.04 -15.99
C TYR A 25 17.03 13.92 -15.82
N PRO A 26 17.81 15.00 -15.61
CA PRO A 26 19.23 14.87 -15.30
C PRO A 26 19.51 14.03 -14.04
N LEU A 27 18.61 14.04 -13.05
CA LEU A 27 18.72 13.18 -11.87
C LEU A 27 18.35 11.74 -12.22
N PHE A 28 17.23 11.53 -12.92
CA PHE A 28 16.74 10.20 -13.29
C PHE A 28 17.67 9.45 -14.24
N LYS A 29 18.25 10.16 -15.22
CA LYS A 29 19.11 9.62 -16.27
C LYS A 29 20.61 9.73 -15.97
N GLY A 30 20.97 10.36 -14.85
CA GLY A 30 22.34 10.42 -14.35
C GLY A 30 22.49 9.53 -13.12
N PRO A 31 22.56 10.09 -11.89
CA PRO A 31 22.82 9.33 -10.67
C PRO A 31 21.85 8.17 -10.36
N LEU A 32 20.67 8.16 -10.96
CA LEU A 32 19.63 7.15 -10.73
C LEU A 32 19.36 6.26 -11.94
N ALA A 33 20.17 6.33 -13.00
CA ALA A 33 19.92 5.63 -14.27
C ALA A 33 19.74 4.11 -14.13
N GLU A 34 20.43 3.51 -13.15
CA GLU A 34 20.38 2.06 -12.88
C GLU A 34 19.13 1.61 -12.09
N HIS A 35 18.30 2.53 -11.60
CA HIS A 35 17.13 2.18 -10.80
C HIS A 35 15.88 2.19 -11.66
N SER A 36 15.14 1.08 -11.65
CA SER A 36 13.91 0.96 -12.44
C SER A 36 12.71 1.68 -11.83
N LEU A 37 12.67 1.81 -10.50
CA LEU A 37 11.64 2.55 -9.77
C LEU A 37 12.29 3.55 -8.83
N ILE A 38 11.88 4.82 -8.96
CA ILE A 38 12.38 5.94 -8.16
C ILE A 38 11.18 6.62 -7.52
N PHE A 39 11.15 6.64 -6.19
CA PHE A 39 10.09 7.28 -5.41
C PHE A 39 10.66 8.38 -4.54
N GLN A 40 9.88 9.45 -4.33
CA GLN A 40 10.12 10.34 -3.21
C GLN A 40 9.91 9.56 -1.90
N SER A 41 10.85 9.64 -0.96
CA SER A 41 10.68 8.96 0.33
C SER A 41 9.62 9.68 1.16
N ASP A 42 8.65 8.93 1.66
CA ASP A 42 7.65 9.41 2.61
C ASP A 42 7.21 8.24 3.48
N GLY A 43 6.95 8.49 4.76
CA GLY A 43 6.83 7.42 5.75
C GLY A 43 5.74 6.38 5.40
N PRO A 44 5.97 5.06 5.56
CA PRO A 44 7.21 4.37 5.91
C PRO A 44 8.15 4.04 4.73
N PHE A 45 7.71 4.19 3.47
CA PHE A 45 8.52 3.86 2.28
C PHE A 45 8.52 4.96 1.22
N ALA A 46 7.38 5.20 0.58
CA ALA A 46 7.30 6.00 -0.64
C ALA A 46 6.10 6.94 -0.61
N ASN A 47 6.26 8.10 -1.24
CA ASN A 47 5.17 8.95 -1.68
C ASN A 47 4.72 8.50 -3.08
N ALA A 48 3.42 8.33 -3.27
CA ALA A 48 2.81 7.90 -4.52
C ALA A 48 2.55 9.09 -5.47
N GLY A 49 2.54 10.32 -4.97
CA GLY A 49 2.27 11.51 -5.78
C GLY A 49 3.43 11.93 -6.69
N VAL A 50 4.64 11.41 -6.47
CA VAL A 50 5.79 11.62 -7.35
C VAL A 50 6.62 10.35 -7.47
N PHE A 51 6.61 9.74 -8.65
CA PHE A 51 7.52 8.63 -8.94
C PHE A 51 7.89 8.51 -10.42
N TYR A 52 9.05 7.90 -10.66
CA TYR A 52 9.56 7.63 -11.99
C TYR A 52 9.81 6.14 -12.20
N VAL A 53 9.36 5.65 -13.36
CA VAL A 53 9.52 4.28 -13.82
C VAL A 53 10.40 4.29 -15.07
N GLN A 54 11.47 3.51 -15.08
CA GLN A 54 12.33 3.37 -16.24
C GLN A 54 12.87 1.95 -16.43
N HIS A 55 13.13 1.59 -17.69
CA HIS A 55 13.75 0.31 -18.03
C HIS A 55 13.02 -0.90 -17.43
N VAL A 56 11.68 -0.84 -17.38
CA VAL A 56 10.85 -1.93 -16.85
C VAL A 56 10.27 -2.75 -17.99
N ASN A 57 10.44 -4.06 -17.92
CA ASN A 57 9.89 -5.05 -18.84
C ASN A 57 8.94 -5.99 -18.10
N ARG A 58 8.02 -6.62 -18.83
CA ARG A 58 7.19 -7.68 -18.25
C ARG A 58 8.05 -8.78 -17.65
N GLY A 59 7.68 -9.22 -16.46
CA GLY A 59 8.43 -10.22 -15.68
C GLY A 59 9.45 -9.62 -14.71
N ASP A 60 9.81 -8.33 -14.84
CA ASP A 60 10.70 -7.68 -13.89
C ASP A 60 10.02 -7.49 -12.53
N GLY A 61 10.81 -7.49 -11.45
CA GLY A 61 10.29 -7.18 -10.11
C GLY A 61 9.65 -5.80 -10.02
N ALA A 62 10.19 -4.82 -10.77
CA ALA A 62 9.60 -3.49 -10.89
C ALA A 62 8.24 -3.51 -11.62
N ALA A 63 8.09 -4.37 -12.64
CA ALA A 63 6.81 -4.56 -13.30
C ALA A 63 5.78 -5.11 -12.31
N TRP A 64 6.15 -6.14 -11.56
CA TRP A 64 5.26 -6.72 -10.53
C TRP A 64 4.77 -5.67 -9.54
N VAL A 65 5.63 -4.74 -9.08
CA VAL A 65 5.22 -3.68 -8.14
C VAL A 65 4.12 -2.79 -8.75
N ILE A 66 4.30 -2.34 -9.99
CA ILE A 66 3.33 -1.45 -10.67
C ILE A 66 2.03 -2.21 -11.01
N GLU A 67 2.14 -3.46 -11.46
CA GLU A 67 0.98 -4.30 -11.76
C GLU A 67 0.18 -4.60 -10.49
N GLU A 68 0.85 -4.92 -9.39
CA GLU A 68 0.22 -5.21 -8.11
C GLU A 68 -0.44 -3.98 -7.50
N LEU A 69 0.15 -2.79 -7.67
CA LEU A 69 -0.47 -1.52 -7.28
C LEU A 69 -1.80 -1.31 -8.02
N ASN A 70 -1.78 -1.35 -9.36
CA ASN A 70 -3.00 -1.21 -10.17
C ASN A 70 -4.04 -2.27 -9.82
N ARG A 71 -3.62 -3.54 -9.66
CA ARG A 71 -4.52 -4.63 -9.30
C ARG A 71 -5.22 -4.41 -7.96
N ARG A 72 -4.55 -3.76 -7.00
CA ARG A 72 -5.15 -3.43 -5.69
C ARG A 72 -6.11 -2.25 -5.79
N ILE A 73 -5.73 -1.18 -6.50
CA ILE A 73 -6.60 -0.02 -6.75
C ILE A 73 -7.90 -0.47 -7.43
N ASP A 74 -7.80 -1.22 -8.54
CA ASP A 74 -8.96 -1.76 -9.26
C ASP A 74 -9.81 -2.65 -8.36
N ARG A 75 -9.17 -3.56 -7.60
CA ARG A 75 -9.86 -4.48 -6.70
C ARG A 75 -10.65 -3.74 -5.63
N PHE A 76 -10.07 -2.73 -5.00
CA PHE A 76 -10.70 -2.04 -3.88
C PHE A 76 -11.68 -0.95 -4.32
N THR A 77 -11.53 -0.43 -5.53
CA THR A 77 -12.52 0.46 -6.17
C THR A 77 -13.77 -0.32 -6.59
N GLU A 78 -13.58 -1.42 -7.33
CA GLU A 78 -14.69 -2.10 -8.01
C GLU A 78 -15.29 -3.25 -7.18
N ARG A 79 -14.54 -3.81 -6.23
CA ARG A 79 -14.92 -5.02 -5.46
C ARG A 79 -14.53 -4.93 -3.99
N PRO A 80 -15.03 -3.94 -3.23
CA PRO A 80 -14.69 -3.77 -1.82
C PRO A 80 -15.01 -5.00 -0.96
N GLU A 81 -16.01 -5.82 -1.32
CA GLU A 81 -16.33 -7.08 -0.65
C GLU A 81 -15.22 -8.13 -0.72
N SER A 82 -14.29 -7.98 -1.66
CA SER A 82 -13.14 -8.84 -1.79
C SER A 82 -12.20 -8.76 -0.58
N VAL A 83 -12.31 -7.73 0.27
CA VAL A 83 -11.55 -7.63 1.52
C VAL A 83 -11.64 -8.91 2.36
N ARG A 84 -12.81 -9.54 2.42
CA ARG A 84 -13.02 -10.77 3.22
C ARG A 84 -12.15 -11.96 2.77
N THR A 85 -11.67 -11.96 1.53
CA THR A 85 -10.85 -13.06 0.99
C THR A 85 -9.36 -12.87 1.26
N LEU A 86 -8.96 -11.74 1.86
CA LEU A 86 -7.58 -11.48 2.22
C LEU A 86 -7.16 -12.31 3.45
N PRO A 87 -5.89 -12.75 3.53
CA PRO A 87 -5.42 -13.64 4.60
C PRO A 87 -5.73 -13.17 6.02
N ASN A 88 -5.65 -11.85 6.27
CA ASN A 88 -5.75 -11.25 7.60
C ASN A 88 -7.05 -10.44 7.80
N SER A 89 -7.93 -10.39 6.81
CA SER A 89 -9.15 -9.54 6.84
C SER A 89 -10.44 -10.37 6.84
N ARG A 90 -10.37 -11.66 7.21
CA ARG A 90 -11.53 -12.55 7.33
C ARG A 90 -12.57 -12.09 8.35
N TRP A 91 -12.17 -11.23 9.28
CA TRP A 91 -13.06 -10.59 10.26
C TRP A 91 -13.92 -9.48 9.66
N SER A 92 -13.64 -9.05 8.42
CA SER A 92 -14.41 -8.00 7.74
C SER A 92 -15.85 -8.46 7.49
N THR A 93 -16.78 -7.57 7.81
CA THR A 93 -18.23 -7.69 7.65
C THR A 93 -18.76 -6.52 6.83
N PRO A 94 -19.87 -6.67 6.10
CA PRO A 94 -20.53 -5.54 5.44
C PRO A 94 -20.91 -4.42 6.41
N PRO A 95 -20.91 -3.14 5.97
CA PRO A 95 -20.30 -2.66 4.74
C PRO A 95 -18.77 -2.80 4.80
N HIS A 96 -18.16 -3.19 3.67
CA HIS A 96 -16.72 -3.34 3.52
C HIS A 96 -16.08 -2.02 3.10
N PHE A 97 -14.96 -1.69 3.71
CA PHE A 97 -14.14 -0.51 3.50
C PHE A 97 -12.74 -0.98 3.11
N ALA A 98 -12.25 -0.45 2.00
CA ALA A 98 -10.84 -0.53 1.65
C ALA A 98 -10.45 0.82 1.09
N ASN A 99 -9.19 1.17 1.25
CA ASN A 99 -8.63 2.35 0.63
C ASN A 99 -8.17 1.98 -0.78
N ALA A 100 -8.79 2.61 -1.76
CA ALA A 100 -8.38 2.50 -3.17
C ALA A 100 -7.24 3.46 -3.54
N ASP A 101 -6.89 4.37 -2.63
CA ASP A 101 -5.81 5.35 -2.79
C ASP A 101 -4.43 4.70 -3.04
N GLU A 102 -3.68 5.32 -3.94
CA GLU A 102 -2.37 4.89 -4.43
C GLU A 102 -1.34 4.83 -3.31
N GLN A 103 -1.31 5.83 -2.42
CA GLN A 103 -0.32 5.97 -1.34
C GLN A 103 -0.36 4.77 -0.37
N ALA A 104 -1.55 4.39 0.09
CA ALA A 104 -1.71 3.27 1.00
C ALA A 104 -1.37 1.93 0.33
N ASN A 105 -1.83 1.73 -0.90
CA ASN A 105 -1.60 0.50 -1.63
C ASN A 105 -0.14 0.32 -2.06
N LEU A 106 0.53 1.40 -2.49
CA LEU A 106 1.95 1.38 -2.87
C LEU A 106 2.82 0.94 -1.70
N ASN A 107 2.62 1.52 -0.51
CA ASN A 107 3.38 1.15 0.68
C ASN A 107 3.15 -0.32 1.07
N ASP A 108 1.93 -0.84 0.93
CA ASP A 108 1.65 -2.25 1.16
C ASP A 108 2.29 -3.17 0.10
N VAL A 109 2.37 -2.73 -1.16
CA VAL A 109 3.06 -3.48 -2.24
C VAL A 109 4.56 -3.56 -1.96
N ILE A 110 5.18 -2.43 -1.60
CA ILE A 110 6.60 -2.35 -1.23
C ILE A 110 6.87 -3.23 0.01
N ALA A 111 6.01 -3.16 1.02
CA ALA A 111 6.12 -4.05 2.17
C ALA A 111 6.00 -5.53 1.76
N SER A 112 5.06 -5.84 0.87
CA SER A 112 4.84 -7.21 0.39
C SER A 112 6.06 -7.76 -0.34
N SER A 113 6.70 -6.98 -1.21
CA SER A 113 7.90 -7.41 -1.94
C SER A 113 9.10 -7.60 -1.01
N LEU A 114 9.26 -6.74 -0.01
CA LEU A 114 10.36 -6.81 0.94
C LEU A 114 10.19 -7.97 1.93
N LEU A 115 8.96 -8.30 2.31
CA LEU A 115 8.64 -9.39 3.24
C LEU A 115 8.45 -10.75 2.56
N GLY A 116 8.34 -10.80 1.23
CA GLY A 116 8.06 -12.02 0.48
C GLY A 116 6.67 -12.61 0.73
N LYS A 117 5.73 -11.80 1.25
CA LYS A 117 4.35 -12.23 1.52
C LYS A 117 3.36 -11.07 1.34
N PRO A 118 2.14 -11.32 0.85
CA PRO A 118 1.13 -10.27 0.70
C PRO A 118 0.79 -9.60 2.04
N THR A 119 0.85 -8.28 2.04
CA THR A 119 0.46 -7.40 3.16
C THR A 119 -0.59 -6.42 2.65
N PHE A 120 -1.66 -6.21 3.42
CA PHE A 120 -2.77 -5.30 3.10
C PHE A 120 -3.03 -4.35 4.26
N SER A 121 -1.93 -3.91 4.86
CA SER A 121 -2.00 -3.25 6.12
C SER A 121 -2.62 -1.86 5.93
N ALA A 122 -1.86 -0.93 5.35
CA ALA A 122 -2.30 0.45 5.13
C ALA A 122 -3.58 0.52 4.32
N GLY A 123 -3.70 -0.28 3.25
CA GLY A 123 -4.78 -0.20 2.28
C GLY A 123 -6.10 -0.77 2.78
N VAL A 124 -6.08 -1.71 3.74
CA VAL A 124 -7.32 -2.42 4.13
C VAL A 124 -7.52 -2.43 5.63
N GLU A 125 -6.67 -3.11 6.40
CA GLU A 125 -7.05 -3.47 7.78
C GLU A 125 -7.15 -2.22 8.67
N PHE A 126 -6.29 -1.21 8.48
CA PHE A 126 -6.41 0.07 9.17
C PHE A 126 -7.69 0.83 8.82
N TYR A 127 -8.03 0.90 7.53
CA TYR A 127 -9.20 1.64 7.07
C TYR A 127 -10.52 0.96 7.47
N GLU A 128 -10.62 -0.37 7.28
CA GLU A 128 -11.71 -1.17 7.81
C GLU A 128 -11.96 -0.86 9.28
N ALA A 129 -10.91 -0.93 10.09
CA ALA A 129 -11.02 -0.80 11.53
C ALA A 129 -11.34 0.64 11.97
N ARG A 130 -10.72 1.64 11.32
CA ARG A 130 -10.97 3.07 11.55
C ARG A 130 -12.42 3.44 11.23
N PHE A 131 -12.91 3.06 10.04
CA PHE A 131 -14.26 3.41 9.63
C PHE A 131 -15.30 2.68 10.47
N LYS A 132 -15.08 1.40 10.78
CA LYS A 132 -15.96 0.68 11.70
C LYS A 132 -15.98 1.29 13.09
N ARG A 133 -14.85 1.76 13.63
CA ARG A 133 -14.84 2.50 14.90
C ARG A 133 -15.70 3.77 14.82
N GLN A 134 -15.60 4.51 13.73
CA GLN A 134 -16.32 5.77 13.54
C GLN A 134 -17.83 5.59 13.32
N PHE A 135 -18.23 4.55 12.58
CA PHE A 135 -19.62 4.34 12.18
C PHE A 135 -20.37 3.33 13.04
N ALA A 136 -19.71 2.31 13.59
CA ALA A 136 -20.37 1.32 14.45
C ALA A 136 -20.76 1.92 15.82
N GLY A 137 -20.01 2.89 16.34
CA GLY A 137 -20.37 3.60 17.58
C GLY A 137 -21.71 4.34 17.51
N LYS A 138 -22.24 4.60 16.30
CA LYS A 138 -23.53 5.25 16.07
C LYS A 138 -24.68 4.26 15.83
N ARG A 139 -24.41 2.99 15.52
CA ARG A 139 -25.41 1.94 15.21
C ARG A 139 -25.46 0.80 16.24
N CYS A 140 -24.36 0.51 16.93
CA CYS A 140 -24.28 -0.53 17.97
C CYS A 140 -25.05 -0.18 19.27
N SER A 141 -25.66 1.01 19.37
CA SER A 141 -26.44 1.47 20.52
C SER A 141 -27.97 1.46 20.28
N GLY A 142 -28.45 0.83 19.20
CA GLY A 142 -29.87 0.82 18.81
C GLY A 142 -30.66 -0.46 19.13
N ALA A 143 -30.17 -1.37 19.96
CA ALA A 143 -30.84 -2.65 20.26
C ALA A 143 -31.55 -2.68 21.64
N ALA A 144 -32.11 -1.55 22.08
CA ALA A 144 -33.04 -1.50 23.21
C ALA A 144 -34.47 -1.34 22.66
N GLY A 145 -35.04 -2.43 22.13
CA GLY A 145 -36.42 -2.42 21.67
C GLY A 145 -36.73 -3.47 20.62
N GLU A 146 -37.18 -4.63 21.10
CA GLU A 146 -38.12 -5.55 20.45
C GLU A 146 -37.79 -6.16 19.06
N ARG A 147 -37.63 -7.49 19.14
CA ARG A 147 -38.14 -8.54 18.23
C ARG A 147 -37.54 -8.67 16.82
N ARG A 148 -36.94 -9.86 16.64
CA ARG A 148 -36.65 -10.58 15.38
C ARG A 148 -35.65 -9.91 14.45
N ALA A 149 -34.38 -10.27 14.61
CA ALA A 149 -33.42 -10.22 13.50
C ALA A 149 -32.36 -11.33 13.63
N SER A 150 -32.62 -12.46 12.98
CA SER A 150 -31.55 -13.20 12.32
C SER A 150 -30.73 -12.21 11.47
N GLN A 151 -29.40 -12.20 11.62
CA GLN A 151 -28.38 -11.37 10.94
C GLN A 151 -27.92 -10.05 11.60
N GLY A 152 -28.49 -9.59 12.72
CA GLY A 152 -28.08 -8.31 13.35
C GLY A 152 -26.88 -8.36 14.32
N ASP A 153 -26.57 -9.49 14.93
CA ASP A 153 -25.62 -9.54 16.07
C ASP A 153 -24.15 -9.77 15.68
N ALA A 154 -23.86 -10.04 14.41
CA ALA A 154 -22.49 -10.14 13.90
C ALA A 154 -21.83 -8.75 13.74
N GLU A 155 -22.62 -7.67 13.71
CA GLU A 155 -22.22 -6.34 13.27
C GLU A 155 -21.26 -5.60 14.24
N CYS A 156 -21.24 -5.95 15.53
CA CYS A 156 -20.37 -5.30 16.53
C CYS A 156 -19.18 -6.17 17.00
N LYS A 157 -19.18 -7.49 16.72
CA LYS A 157 -18.03 -8.38 17.00
C LYS A 157 -16.82 -8.07 16.13
N GLY A 158 -17.04 -7.74 14.85
CA GLY A 158 -15.97 -7.37 13.92
C GLY A 158 -15.21 -6.12 14.37
N VAL A 159 -15.89 -5.16 15.02
CA VAL A 159 -15.24 -3.94 15.55
C VAL A 159 -14.36 -4.24 16.75
N MET A 160 -14.81 -5.13 17.65
CA MET A 160 -14.01 -5.53 18.81
C MET A 160 -12.79 -6.36 18.39
N GLU A 161 -12.95 -7.27 17.44
CA GLU A 161 -11.83 -8.05 16.91
C GLU A 161 -10.83 -7.16 16.15
N ALA A 162 -11.31 -6.22 15.32
CA ALA A 162 -10.45 -5.23 14.68
C ALA A 162 -9.71 -4.36 15.70
N ARG A 163 -10.38 -3.91 16.76
CA ARG A 163 -9.73 -3.19 17.87
C ARG A 163 -8.70 -4.06 18.58
N ARG A 164 -8.96 -5.35 18.79
CA ARG A 164 -7.99 -6.28 19.38
C ARG A 164 -6.72 -6.38 18.51
N LEU A 165 -6.90 -6.54 17.20
CA LEU A 165 -5.80 -6.60 16.22
C LEU A 165 -5.04 -5.27 16.07
N MET A 166 -5.67 -4.11 16.33
CA MET A 166 -5.00 -2.81 16.34
C MET A 166 -4.35 -2.48 17.69
N ASN A 167 -4.98 -2.86 18.80
CA ASN A 167 -4.56 -2.57 20.16
C ASN A 167 -3.37 -3.42 20.61
N ASP A 168 -3.05 -4.49 19.89
CA ASP A 168 -1.79 -5.20 20.12
C ASP A 168 -0.58 -4.32 19.79
N HIS A 169 -0.80 -3.12 19.22
CA HIS A 169 0.15 -2.15 18.70
C HIS A 169 1.17 -2.75 17.74
N THR A 170 1.17 -4.06 17.51
CA THR A 170 2.12 -4.82 16.69
C THR A 170 1.93 -4.38 15.25
N TRP A 171 0.69 -4.09 14.89
CA TRP A 171 0.31 -3.63 13.58
C TRP A 171 0.67 -2.15 13.34
N GLN A 172 0.36 -1.26 14.30
CA GLN A 172 0.78 0.15 14.25
C GLN A 172 2.31 0.29 14.34
N HIS A 173 2.99 -0.49 15.17
CA HIS A 173 4.45 -0.60 15.22
C HIS A 173 5.01 -1.13 13.90
N ARG A 174 4.38 -2.10 13.22
CA ARG A 174 4.81 -2.55 11.87
C ARG A 174 4.64 -1.51 10.76
N MET A 175 3.76 -0.53 10.94
CA MET A 175 3.52 0.54 9.96
C MET A 175 4.27 1.84 10.27
N ILE A 176 4.38 2.20 11.55
CA ILE A 176 4.98 3.45 12.04
C ILE A 176 6.48 3.26 12.29
N GLU A 177 6.87 2.25 13.07
CA GLU A 177 8.29 1.93 13.34
C GLU A 177 8.86 0.97 12.29
N GLY A 178 7.97 0.13 11.78
CA GLY A 178 8.26 -1.01 10.98
C GLY A 178 9.19 -2.01 11.67
N ASP A 179 8.68 -3.24 11.82
CA ASP A 179 9.49 -4.39 11.42
C ASP A 179 9.69 -4.44 9.87
N VAL A 180 9.76 -3.26 9.27
CA VAL A 180 10.44 -2.95 8.03
C VAL A 180 11.93 -2.80 8.30
N GLY A 181 12.44 -3.07 9.50
CA GLY A 181 13.88 -3.16 9.76
C GLY A 181 14.60 -4.07 8.77
N PRO A 182 14.15 -5.32 8.53
CA PRO A 182 14.68 -6.19 7.48
C PRO A 182 14.58 -5.57 6.09
N ALA A 183 13.45 -4.93 5.79
CA ALA A 183 13.13 -4.28 4.52
C ALA A 183 14.02 -3.04 4.23
N LYS A 184 14.13 -2.11 5.20
CA LYS A 184 15.03 -0.95 5.23
C LYS A 184 16.49 -1.37 5.24
N ARG A 185 16.87 -2.48 5.90
CA ARG A 185 18.24 -3.04 5.83
C ARG A 185 18.57 -3.50 4.41
N LYS A 186 17.65 -4.21 3.75
CA LYS A 186 17.79 -4.62 2.34
C LYS A 186 17.96 -3.39 1.43
N LEU A 187 17.14 -2.35 1.62
CA LEU A 187 17.26 -1.09 0.89
C LEU A 187 18.58 -0.32 1.16
N ARG A 188 19.08 -0.33 2.40
CA ARG A 188 20.33 0.35 2.77
C ARG A 188 21.59 -0.37 2.25
N MET A 189 21.55 -1.69 2.09
CA MET A 189 22.67 -2.46 1.54
C MET A 189 22.91 -2.18 0.05
N ASP A 190 21.87 -1.77 -0.69
CA ASP A 190 21.96 -1.43 -2.11
C ASP A 190 22.35 0.05 -2.37
N SER A 191 22.40 0.90 -1.34
CA SER A 191 22.69 2.34 -1.51
C SER A 191 24.17 2.67 -1.30
N HIS A 192 24.94 2.77 -2.38
CA HIS A 192 26.23 3.48 -2.42
C HIS A 192 26.11 4.76 -3.26
N SER A 193 25.64 5.86 -2.68
CA SER A 193 26.12 7.23 -2.98
C SER A 193 25.45 8.28 -2.08
N GLN A 194 26.25 9.18 -1.50
CA GLN A 194 25.80 10.24 -0.58
C GLN A 194 24.95 11.34 -1.24
N ALA A 195 24.73 11.30 -2.56
CA ALA A 195 24.04 12.35 -3.32
C ALA A 195 22.50 12.26 -3.32
N SER A 196 21.88 11.41 -2.48
CA SER A 196 20.49 10.97 -2.66
C SER A 196 19.62 10.92 -1.40
N ARG A 197 19.99 11.70 -0.37
CA ARG A 197 19.20 11.80 0.87
C ARG A 197 17.77 12.30 0.53
N GLY A 198 16.76 11.44 0.67
CA GLY A 198 15.34 11.76 0.43
C GLY A 198 14.62 10.93 -0.64
N LEU A 199 15.28 9.93 -1.23
CA LEU A 199 14.66 9.04 -2.22
C LEU A 199 14.67 7.59 -1.74
N ALA A 200 13.53 6.91 -1.84
CA ALA A 200 13.44 5.47 -1.68
C ALA A 200 13.75 4.81 -3.02
N ARG A 201 14.69 3.86 -3.03
CA ARG A 201 15.20 3.16 -4.20
C ARG A 201 14.88 1.70 -4.05
N LEU A 202 14.21 1.06 -4.99
CA LEU A 202 13.95 -0.39 -4.94
C LEU A 202 14.64 -1.10 -6.11
N CYS A 203 15.43 -2.12 -5.74
CA CYS A 203 15.99 -3.21 -6.54
C CYS A 203 17.17 -2.91 -7.47
N ASN A 204 18.30 -3.57 -7.20
CA ASN A 204 19.12 -4.24 -8.23
C ASN A 204 18.56 -5.66 -8.46
N GLY A 205 18.77 -6.19 -9.67
CA GLY A 205 18.11 -7.39 -10.23
C GLY A 205 17.86 -8.57 -9.28
N TRP A 206 16.63 -9.08 -9.33
CA TRP A 206 16.25 -10.37 -8.75
C TRP A 206 16.43 -11.44 -9.82
N SER A 207 17.42 -12.31 -9.65
CA SER A 207 17.59 -13.51 -10.48
C SER A 207 16.96 -14.71 -9.77
N GLY A 208 15.88 -15.25 -10.38
CA GLY A 208 15.45 -16.66 -10.29
C GLY A 208 15.08 -17.21 -8.93
#